data_AF-A0A699Z8B4-F1
#
_entry.id   AF-A0A699Z8B4-F1
#
_cell.length_a   1.000
_cell.length_b   1.000
_cell.length_c   1.000
_cell.angle_alpha   90.00
_cell.angle_beta   90.00
_cell.angle_gamma   90.00
#
_symmetry.space_group_name_H-M   'P 1'
#
loop_
_entity.id
_entity.type
_entity.pdbx_description
1 polymer ?
#
loop_
_entity_poly.entity_id
_entity_poly.type
_entity_poly.pdbx_seq_one_letter_code
_entity_poly.pdbx_strand_id
1 'polypeptide(L)'
;MHTPPGQAAGGVVPAAEMVRNKGYSSGGRLRINMGNIYFEQKKYTNAIKMYRMALDQIPATSKEVRFKIMRNIGLAFVRLGQYQDALQ
;
A
#
# COMPACT_ATOMS: atom_id res chain seq x y z
N MET A 1 55.26 23.18 24.47
CA MET A 1 54.00 23.23 23.71
C MET A 1 54.05 22.09 22.67
N HIS A 2 54.14 20.84 23.10
CA HIS A 2 53.07 19.82 23.25
C HIS A 2 52.34 19.47 21.93
N THR A 3 52.71 18.34 21.35
CA THR A 3 51.95 17.54 20.37
C THR A 3 50.96 16.61 21.10
N PRO A 4 49.96 16.01 20.41
CA PRO A 4 48.58 15.80 20.91
C PRO A 4 48.36 14.47 21.64
N PRO A 5 47.20 14.28 22.30
CA PRO A 5 46.28 13.21 21.86
C PRO A 5 44.78 13.47 22.12
N GLY A 6 43.94 12.88 21.27
CA GLY A 6 42.66 12.25 21.67
C GLY A 6 41.49 13.14 22.11
N GLN A 7 40.48 13.23 21.22
CA GLN A 7 39.02 13.40 21.43
C GLN A 7 38.48 14.20 20.22
N ALA A 8 37.44 13.83 19.49
CA ALA A 8 36.30 13.02 19.83
C ALA A 8 35.85 12.19 18.62
N ALA A 9 35.47 10.96 18.91
CA ALA A 9 34.64 10.12 18.08
C ALA A 9 33.27 10.76 17.83
N GLY A 10 32.61 10.29 16.77
CA GLY A 10 31.15 10.20 16.77
C GLY A 10 30.43 11.37 16.12
N GLY A 11 30.49 11.42 14.79
CA GLY A 11 29.63 12.27 13.99
C GLY A 11 29.37 11.72 12.61
N VAL A 12 29.43 10.39 12.42
CA VAL A 12 28.70 9.78 11.30
C VAL A 12 27.23 10.02 11.58
N VAL A 13 26.71 11.12 11.04
CA VAL A 13 25.27 11.28 10.87
C VAL A 13 24.80 9.97 10.23
N PRO A 14 23.97 9.17 10.91
CA PRO A 14 23.56 7.92 10.31
C PRO A 14 22.77 8.31 9.07
N ALA A 15 23.25 7.86 7.90
CA ALA A 15 22.51 7.88 6.64
C ALA A 15 21.13 7.15 6.76
N ALA A 16 20.81 6.59 7.92
CA ALA A 16 19.50 6.11 8.31
C ALA A 16 18.42 7.21 8.32
N GLU A 17 18.75 8.50 8.46
CA GLU A 17 17.72 9.56 8.45
C GLU A 17 17.47 10.18 7.06
N MET A 18 18.31 9.83 6.07
CA MET A 18 18.11 10.21 4.66
C MET A 18 17.35 9.15 3.86
N VAL A 19 16.99 8.02 4.47
CA VAL A 19 15.89 7.18 3.97
C VAL A 19 14.61 7.65 4.64
N ARG A 20 14.32 8.95 4.57
CA ARG A 20 12.93 9.42 4.55
C ARG A 20 12.32 8.85 3.29
N ASN A 21 11.89 7.61 3.44
CA ASN A 21 11.23 6.78 2.48
C ASN A 21 10.05 7.56 1.92
N LYS A 22 10.32 8.29 0.83
CA LYS A 22 9.35 8.92 -0.04
C LYS A 22 8.53 7.87 -0.81
N GLY A 23 8.61 6.59 -0.40
CA GLY A 23 7.91 5.43 -0.94
C GLY A 23 6.67 4.97 -0.16
N TYR A 24 6.30 5.58 0.98
CA TYR A 24 5.11 5.14 1.71
C TYR A 24 3.77 5.59 1.07
N SER A 25 3.76 6.63 0.22
CA SER A 25 2.54 7.04 -0.50
C SER A 25 2.22 6.16 -1.71
N SER A 26 3.19 5.41 -2.23
CA SER A 26 2.99 4.52 -3.39
C SER A 26 2.32 3.19 -3.02
N GLY A 27 2.41 2.78 -1.74
CA GLY A 27 1.89 1.50 -1.26
C GLY A 27 0.37 1.38 -1.44
N GLY A 28 -0.38 2.46 -1.17
CA GLY A 28 -1.83 2.49 -1.36
C GLY A 28 -2.19 2.24 -2.83
N ARG A 29 -1.61 3.01 -3.77
CA ARG A 29 -1.87 2.88 -5.21
C ARG A 29 -1.42 1.55 -5.80
N LEU A 30 -0.28 1.03 -5.36
CA LEU A 30 0.22 -0.29 -5.79
C LEU A 30 -0.80 -1.38 -5.48
N ARG A 31 -1.40 -1.36 -4.29
CA ARG A 31 -2.41 -2.33 -3.88
C ARG A 31 -3.73 -2.20 -4.65
N ILE A 32 -4.10 -1.00 -5.07
CA ILE A 32 -5.23 -0.81 -6.00
C ILE A 32 -4.97 -1.56 -7.30
N ASN A 33 -3.77 -1.39 -7.88
CA ASN A 33 -3.40 -2.07 -9.12
C ASN A 33 -3.37 -3.60 -8.95
N MET A 34 -2.82 -4.10 -7.84
CA MET A 34 -2.88 -5.54 -7.52
C MET A 34 -4.33 -6.03 -7.40
N GLY A 35 -5.20 -5.25 -6.77
CA GLY A 35 -6.63 -5.56 -6.69
C GLY A 35 -7.29 -5.64 -8.07
N ASN A 36 -6.96 -4.71 -8.98
CA ASN A 36 -7.46 -4.71 -10.35
C ASN A 36 -6.97 -5.96 -11.10
N ILE A 37 -5.69 -6.30 -11.00
CA ILE A 37 -5.13 -7.52 -11.61
C ILE A 37 -5.84 -8.78 -11.10
N TYR A 38 -6.09 -8.89 -9.80
CA TYR A 38 -6.86 -10.02 -9.26
C TYR A 38 -8.32 -10.02 -9.72
N PHE A 39 -8.93 -8.85 -9.89
CA PHE A 39 -10.29 -8.70 -10.41
C PHE A 39 -10.38 -9.19 -11.86
N GLU A 40 -9.39 -8.84 -12.71
CA GLU A 40 -9.28 -9.33 -14.08
C GLU A 40 -9.02 -10.85 -14.14
N GLN A 41 -8.25 -11.38 -13.20
CA GLN A 41 -8.05 -12.83 -13.03
C GLN A 41 -9.28 -13.58 -12.47
N LYS A 42 -10.42 -12.90 -12.27
CA LYS A 42 -11.64 -13.43 -11.62
C LYS A 42 -11.41 -13.93 -10.19
N LYS A 43 -10.29 -13.58 -9.57
CA LYS A 43 -9.95 -13.89 -8.18
C LYS A 43 -10.51 -12.80 -7.27
N TYR A 44 -11.83 -12.63 -7.27
CA TYR A 44 -12.51 -11.51 -6.60
C TYR A 44 -12.22 -11.45 -5.09
N THR A 45 -12.09 -12.59 -4.42
CA THR A 45 -11.74 -12.66 -2.99
C THR A 45 -10.36 -12.06 -2.69
N ASN A 46 -9.37 -12.31 -3.56
CA ASN A 46 -8.03 -11.74 -3.43
C ASN A 46 -8.01 -10.26 -3.83
N ALA A 47 -8.80 -9.88 -4.83
CA ALA A 47 -9.00 -8.48 -5.21
C ALA A 47 -9.52 -7.64 -4.04
N ILE A 48 -10.55 -8.14 -3.35
CA ILE A 48 -11.13 -7.50 -2.16
C ILE A 48 -10.09 -7.32 -1.05
N LYS A 49 -9.26 -8.35 -0.78
CA LYS A 49 -8.18 -8.24 0.21
C LYS A 49 -7.21 -7.11 -0.13
N MET A 50 -6.75 -7.03 -1.38
CA MET A 50 -5.81 -5.99 -1.82
C MET A 50 -6.43 -4.59 -1.73
N TYR A 51 -7.68 -4.43 -2.15
CA TYR A 51 -8.40 -3.16 -2.02
C TYR A 51 -8.58 -2.74 -0.56
N ARG A 52 -8.87 -3.66 0.36
CA ARG A 52 -8.97 -3.33 1.80
C ARG A 52 -7.62 -2.89 2.37
N MET A 53 -6.53 -3.56 2.01
CA MET A 53 -5.19 -3.13 2.39
C MET A 53 -4.81 -1.77 1.78
N ALA A 54 -5.32 -1.44 0.59
CA ALA A 54 -5.16 -0.11 0.01
C ALA A 54 -5.91 0.96 0.81
N LEU A 55 -7.15 0.68 1.26
CA LEU A 55 -7.93 1.59 2.09
C LEU A 55 -7.29 1.88 3.45
N ASP A 56 -6.60 0.91 4.03
CA ASP A 56 -5.89 1.07 5.30
C ASP A 56 -4.73 2.08 5.18
N GLN A 57 -4.05 2.09 4.02
CA GLN A 57 -2.89 2.96 3.79
C GLN A 57 -3.24 4.32 3.23
N ILE A 58 -4.45 4.48 2.68
CA ILE A 58 -4.87 5.76 2.12
C ILE A 58 -5.47 6.64 3.22
N PRO A 59 -4.90 7.84 3.45
CA PRO A 59 -5.37 8.71 4.51
C PRO A 59 -6.83 9.13 4.27
N ALA A 60 -7.57 9.36 5.36
CA ALA A 60 -8.98 9.75 5.31
C ALA A 60 -9.24 11.07 4.57
N THR A 61 -8.21 11.91 4.42
CA THR A 61 -8.23 13.14 3.61
C THR A 61 -8.42 12.86 2.12
N SER A 62 -7.98 11.70 1.62
CA SER A 62 -8.09 11.28 0.22
C SER A 62 -9.43 10.61 -0.07
N LYS A 63 -10.54 11.32 0.20
CA LYS A 63 -11.92 10.79 0.05
C LYS A 63 -12.20 10.22 -1.34
N GLU A 64 -11.74 10.88 -2.40
CA GLU A 64 -11.96 10.42 -3.78
C GLU A 64 -11.32 9.06 -4.03
N VAL A 65 -10.07 8.85 -3.58
CA VAL A 65 -9.37 7.59 -3.80
C VAL A 65 -10.01 6.48 -2.98
N ARG A 66 -10.41 6.77 -1.73
CA ARG A 66 -11.15 5.82 -0.89
C ARG A 66 -12.47 5.40 -1.54
N PHE A 67 -13.21 6.36 -2.10
CA PHE A 67 -14.45 6.09 -2.81
C PHE A 67 -14.23 5.18 -4.03
N LYS A 68 -13.20 5.45 -4.84
CA LYS A 68 -12.80 4.59 -5.97
C LYS A 68 -12.51 3.16 -5.52
N ILE A 69 -11.78 2.98 -4.41
CA ILE A 69 -11.48 1.64 -3.88
C ILE A 69 -12.76 0.94 -3.40
N MET A 70 -13.61 1.64 -2.64
CA MET A 70 -14.88 1.09 -2.17
C MET A 70 -15.79 0.66 -3.31
N ARG A 71 -15.83 1.45 -4.40
CA ARG A 71 -16.54 1.07 -5.63
C ARG A 71 -15.99 -0.21 -6.23
N ASN A 72 -14.66 -0.37 -6.32
CA ASN A 72 -14.03 -1.58 -6.85
C ASN A 72 -14.27 -2.81 -5.96
N ILE A 73 -14.32 -2.63 -4.64
CA ILE A 73 -14.72 -3.68 -3.70
C ILE A 73 -16.18 -4.08 -3.95
N GLY A 74 -17.09 -3.12 -4.09
CA GLY A 74 -18.50 -3.37 -4.41
C GLY A 74 -18.66 -4.14 -5.72
N LEU A 75 -17.95 -3.71 -6.78
CA LEU A 75 -17.92 -4.44 -8.06
C LEU A 75 -17.37 -5.85 -7.90
N ALA A 76 -16.32 -6.05 -7.09
CA ALA A 76 -15.77 -7.37 -6.82
C ALA A 76 -16.76 -8.27 -6.08
N PHE A 77 -17.53 -7.74 -5.12
CA PHE A 77 -18.59 -8.49 -4.46
C PHE A 77 -19.76 -8.83 -5.39
N VAL A 78 -20.18 -7.90 -6.26
CA VAL A 78 -21.20 -8.18 -7.27
C VAL A 78 -20.73 -9.31 -8.20
N ARG A 79 -19.48 -9.26 -8.67
CA ARG A 79 -18.90 -10.32 -9.48
C ARG A 79 -18.73 -11.63 -8.70
N LEU A 80 -18.36 -11.58 -7.42
CA LEU A 80 -18.24 -12.76 -6.56
C LEU A 80 -19.61 -13.45 -6.34
N GLY A 81 -20.68 -12.67 -6.15
CA GLY A 81 -22.07 -13.16 -6.05
C GLY A 81 -22.67 -13.63 -7.37
N GLN A 82 -22.06 -13.31 -8.51
CA GLN A 82 -22.43 -13.81 -9.84
C GLN A 82 -21.84 -15.18 -10.19
N TYR A 83 -21.19 -15.90 -9.25
CA TYR A 83 -20.59 -17.21 -9.54
C TYR A 83 -20.99 -18.35 -8.59
N GLN A 84 -21.89 -18.12 -7.63
CA GLN A 84 -22.47 -19.25 -6.89
C GLN A 84 -23.53 -20.02 -7.71
N ASP A 85 -24.03 -19.45 -8.80
CA ASP A 85 -25.04 -20.07 -9.70
C ASP A 85 -24.50 -20.58 -11.03
N ALA A 86 -23.20 -20.47 -11.32
CA ALA A 86 -22.68 -20.87 -12.63
C ALA A 86 -22.26 -22.35 -12.70
N LEU A 87 -22.28 -23.11 -11.58
CA LEU A 87 -21.66 -24.43 -11.54
C LEU A 87 -22.15 -25.35 -10.39
N GLN A 88 -23.44 -25.29 -10.04
CA GLN A 88 -24.08 -26.42 -9.36
C GLN A 88 -25.45 -26.73 -9.97
#